data_AF-A0A6P0JQB9-F1
#
_entry.id   AF-A0A6P0JQB9-F1
#
_cell.length_a   1.000
_cell.length_b   1.000
_cell.length_c   1.000
_cell.angle_alpha   90.00
_cell.angle_beta   90.00
_cell.angle_gamma   90.00
#
_symmetry.space_group_name_H-M   'P 1'
#
loop_
_entity.id
_entity.type
_entity.pdbx_description
1 polymer ?
#
loop_
_entity_poly.entity_id
_entity_poly.type
_entity_poly.pdbx_seq_one_letter_code
_entity_poly.pdbx_strand_id
1 'polypeptide(L)'
;MKKSKELMRRFINGLNPDDTFNVIDFSNTAQSLSPSPLQNNAANRQRALNYIEQLEGNGGTELLNGIRAVLNYPPSSPGRLRSVVLLTDGYIGNEQAILAEVQQKLKPGNRLYSFGVGSSVNRFLLDRLAEVGRGTMQVVRQDEPTQTPVETFFQHINNPVLTDIQVRWEGEGSPPEFYPQRSPDLFANQPLVLFGRKAQPGDGELIITGITAGGGRYETTLPVRFDDDGNLAIAQLWARAKIKDLMAQMYGGETVSGVEAVTETALAYRLLSQYTAFVAVSEEVRVDPDGTSRTVQVPVELPEGVSYEGIFGNSNQTEGAGSRSSQSLQRNRPARISGDAGTRGTMAPPPAPTAEAEETPEPAPSPSQSSPIEIIDADGLPTDVVDALEQHLQTLNLPDSGEVVFELRVANGRVTLVLWDEDASGLKTPTVIDSLRRRLQTWQPPQDLRGSYTLKFQVN
;
A
#
# COMPACT_ATOMS: atom_id res chain seq x y z
N MET A 1 4.84 -20.32 -15.02
CA MET A 1 4.81 -21.76 -14.63
C MET A 1 6.10 -22.30 -14.01
N LYS A 2 7.30 -22.23 -14.63
CA LYS A 2 8.53 -22.85 -14.07
C LYS A 2 8.86 -22.38 -12.64
N LYS A 3 8.84 -21.07 -12.40
CA LYS A 3 9.08 -20.45 -11.10
C LYS A 3 8.01 -20.84 -10.06
N SER A 4 6.74 -20.89 -10.45
CA SER A 4 5.63 -21.35 -9.61
C SER A 4 5.83 -22.80 -9.15
N LYS A 5 6.21 -23.70 -10.07
CA LYS A 5 6.57 -25.09 -9.71
C LYS A 5 7.74 -25.16 -8.75
N GLU A 6 8.76 -24.32 -8.95
CA GLU A 6 9.89 -24.24 -8.02
C GLU A 6 9.46 -23.85 -6.60
N LEU A 7 8.63 -22.81 -6.47
CA LEU A 7 8.06 -22.42 -5.17
C LEU A 7 7.25 -23.55 -4.53
N MET A 8 6.35 -24.20 -5.29
CA MET A 8 5.56 -25.33 -4.79
C MET A 8 6.45 -26.46 -4.27
N ARG A 9 7.51 -26.83 -5.00
CA ARG A 9 8.48 -27.84 -4.54
C ARG A 9 9.13 -27.43 -3.23
N ARG A 10 9.54 -26.17 -3.08
CA ARG A 10 10.15 -25.68 -1.84
C ARG A 10 9.17 -25.69 -0.67
N PHE A 11 7.91 -25.32 -0.89
CA PHE A 11 6.89 -25.42 0.15
C PHE A 11 6.69 -26.87 0.61
N ILE A 12 6.55 -27.83 -0.30
CA ILE A 12 6.40 -29.24 0.07
C ILE A 12 7.62 -29.77 0.84
N ASN A 13 8.82 -29.35 0.46
CA ASN A 13 10.05 -29.78 1.12
C ASN A 13 10.32 -29.08 2.46
N GLY A 14 9.73 -27.92 2.70
CA GLY A 14 9.90 -27.13 3.93
C GLY A 14 8.90 -27.47 5.05
N LEU A 15 7.94 -28.37 4.81
CA LEU A 15 6.97 -28.80 5.81
C LEU A 15 7.63 -29.55 6.98
N ASN A 16 7.14 -29.33 8.20
CA ASN A 16 7.58 -30.04 9.39
C ASN A 16 7.13 -31.52 9.34
N PRO A 17 7.81 -32.45 10.05
CA PRO A 17 7.49 -33.87 10.00
C PRO A 17 6.02 -34.23 10.32
N ASP A 18 5.41 -33.51 11.26
CA ASP A 18 4.02 -33.75 11.68
C ASP A 18 3.00 -33.00 10.83
N ASP A 19 3.42 -32.20 9.85
CA ASP A 19 2.48 -31.46 9.01
C ASP A 19 1.66 -32.39 8.11
N THR A 20 0.47 -31.92 7.78
CA THR A 20 -0.34 -32.51 6.72
C THR A 20 -0.54 -31.48 5.62
N PHE A 21 -0.63 -31.92 4.37
CA PHE A 21 -0.70 -31.03 3.23
C PHE A 21 -1.62 -31.56 2.14
N ASN A 22 -2.05 -30.66 1.26
CA ASN A 22 -2.69 -31.01 0.01
C ASN A 22 -2.27 -29.99 -1.06
N VAL A 23 -2.35 -30.36 -2.33
CA VAL A 23 -2.11 -29.45 -3.46
C VAL A 23 -3.40 -29.33 -4.24
N ILE A 24 -3.84 -28.09 -4.48
CA ILE A 24 -5.03 -27.77 -5.26
C ILE A 24 -4.56 -26.91 -6.43
N ASP A 25 -4.81 -27.36 -7.65
CA ASP A 25 -4.65 -26.55 -8.85
C ASP A 25 -6.01 -26.03 -9.30
N PHE A 26 -5.99 -24.86 -9.95
CA PHE A 26 -7.19 -24.22 -10.45
C PHE A 26 -6.93 -23.68 -11.84
N SER A 27 -7.93 -23.83 -12.69
CA SER A 27 -8.05 -23.21 -14.01
C SER A 27 -9.51 -22.84 -14.20
N ASN A 28 -10.20 -23.45 -15.16
CA ASN A 28 -11.67 -23.39 -15.27
C ASN A 28 -12.36 -24.23 -14.18
N THR A 29 -11.66 -25.23 -13.65
CA THR A 29 -12.12 -26.07 -12.52
C THR A 29 -11.03 -26.15 -11.47
N ALA A 30 -11.38 -26.53 -10.24
CA ALA A 30 -10.41 -26.81 -9.18
C ALA A 30 -10.25 -28.31 -9.01
N GLN A 31 -9.01 -28.79 -9.06
CA GLN A 31 -8.65 -30.19 -8.82
C GLN A 31 -7.70 -30.28 -7.64
N SER A 32 -7.65 -31.45 -7.00
CA SER A 32 -6.86 -31.66 -5.80
C SER A 32 -6.11 -32.97 -5.88
N LEU A 33 -4.85 -32.96 -5.43
CA LEU A 33 -3.98 -34.13 -5.30
C LEU A 33 -4.66 -35.26 -4.49
N SER A 34 -5.41 -34.89 -3.45
CA SER A 34 -6.10 -35.82 -2.56
C SER A 34 -7.42 -35.22 -2.02
N PRO A 35 -8.46 -36.03 -1.78
CA PRO A 35 -9.70 -35.57 -1.13
C PRO A 35 -9.49 -35.02 0.30
N SER A 36 -8.47 -35.50 1.00
CA SER A 36 -8.11 -35.09 2.36
C SER A 36 -6.60 -34.81 2.50
N PRO A 37 -6.16 -34.07 3.53
CA PRO A 37 -4.74 -33.80 3.73
C PRO A 37 -3.93 -35.07 3.91
N LEU A 38 -2.80 -35.14 3.20
CA LEU A 38 -1.83 -36.22 3.29
C LEU A 38 -0.81 -35.94 4.39
N GLN A 39 -0.38 -37.00 5.10
CA GLN A 39 0.73 -36.93 6.05
C GLN A 39 2.04 -36.58 5.35
N ASN A 40 2.90 -35.78 5.98
CA ASN A 40 4.22 -35.42 5.47
C ASN A 40 5.26 -36.56 5.58
N ASN A 41 5.01 -37.68 4.90
CA ASN A 41 5.97 -38.77 4.74
C ASN A 41 6.61 -38.76 3.34
N ALA A 42 7.70 -39.52 3.17
CA ALA A 42 8.46 -39.55 1.92
C ALA A 42 7.62 -39.96 0.69
N ALA A 43 6.73 -40.94 0.84
CA ALA A 43 5.89 -41.42 -0.25
C ALA A 43 4.88 -40.35 -0.72
N ASN A 44 4.21 -39.69 0.23
CA ASN A 44 3.26 -38.61 -0.07
C ASN A 44 3.95 -37.37 -0.63
N ARG A 45 5.14 -37.01 -0.12
CA ARG A 45 5.95 -35.93 -0.72
C ARG A 45 6.28 -36.23 -2.17
N GLN A 46 6.75 -37.45 -2.47
CA GLN A 46 7.05 -37.82 -3.85
C GLN A 46 5.80 -37.77 -4.74
N ARG A 47 4.64 -38.20 -4.23
CA ARG A 47 3.36 -38.09 -4.94
C ARG A 47 3.01 -36.63 -5.26
N ALA A 48 3.23 -35.72 -4.31
CA ALA A 48 3.00 -34.29 -4.48
C ALA A 48 3.94 -33.66 -5.50
N LEU A 49 5.24 -34.00 -5.43
CA LEU A 49 6.24 -33.51 -6.39
C LEU A 49 5.90 -33.96 -7.81
N ASN A 50 5.50 -35.23 -7.99
CA ASN A 50 5.06 -35.75 -9.28
C ASN A 50 3.82 -35.01 -9.80
N TYR A 51 2.85 -34.71 -8.93
CA TYR A 51 1.67 -33.92 -9.28
C TYR A 51 2.05 -32.51 -9.74
N ILE A 52 2.94 -31.83 -9.00
CA ILE A 52 3.43 -30.48 -9.34
C ILE A 52 4.13 -30.48 -10.71
N GLU A 53 4.93 -31.50 -11.02
CA GLU A 53 5.60 -31.58 -12.34
C GLU A 53 4.61 -31.73 -13.50
N GLN A 54 3.45 -32.36 -13.26
CA GLN A 54 2.41 -32.55 -14.28
C GLN A 54 1.51 -31.33 -14.48
N LEU A 55 1.59 -30.30 -13.63
CA LEU A 55 0.78 -29.09 -13.80
C LEU A 55 1.11 -28.36 -15.10
N GLU A 56 0.09 -28.01 -15.87
CA GLU A 56 0.22 -27.24 -17.11
C GLU A 56 -0.57 -25.94 -17.01
N GLY A 57 -0.03 -24.85 -17.57
CA GLY A 57 -0.67 -23.53 -17.57
C GLY A 57 -1.70 -23.39 -18.68
N ASN A 58 -2.65 -24.31 -18.77
CA ASN A 58 -3.65 -24.36 -19.84
C ASN A 58 -5.05 -24.06 -19.27
N GLY A 59 -5.76 -23.08 -19.84
CA GLY A 59 -7.11 -22.68 -19.43
C GLY A 59 -7.22 -21.21 -18.98
N GLY A 60 -8.42 -20.79 -18.56
CA GLY A 60 -8.64 -19.48 -17.94
C GLY A 60 -8.17 -19.46 -16.49
N THR A 61 -8.15 -18.28 -15.88
CA THR A 61 -7.76 -18.07 -14.47
C THR A 61 -9.00 -17.79 -13.61
N GLU A 62 -9.84 -18.80 -13.37
CA GLU A 62 -11.02 -18.68 -12.50
C GLU A 62 -10.64 -18.91 -11.03
N LEU A 63 -9.92 -17.95 -10.44
CA LEU A 63 -9.45 -18.05 -9.04
C LEU A 63 -10.59 -18.35 -8.05
N LEU A 64 -11.79 -17.85 -8.30
CA LEU A 64 -12.94 -18.05 -7.45
C LEU A 64 -13.25 -19.55 -7.22
N ASN A 65 -13.00 -20.40 -8.21
CA ASN A 65 -13.17 -21.86 -8.07
C ASN A 65 -12.16 -22.46 -7.10
N GLY A 66 -10.88 -22.06 -7.21
CA GLY A 66 -9.84 -22.47 -6.27
C GLY A 66 -10.12 -22.00 -4.84
N ILE A 67 -10.55 -20.74 -4.69
CA ILE A 67 -10.95 -20.18 -3.39
C ILE A 67 -12.12 -20.97 -2.80
N ARG A 68 -13.18 -21.25 -3.55
CA ARG A 68 -14.30 -22.06 -3.08
C ARG A 68 -13.89 -23.46 -2.67
N ALA A 69 -12.97 -24.10 -3.39
CA ALA A 69 -12.44 -25.41 -3.01
C ALA A 69 -11.77 -25.38 -1.63
N VAL A 70 -11.00 -24.32 -1.35
CA VAL A 70 -10.36 -24.11 -0.05
C VAL A 70 -11.38 -23.77 1.05
N LEU A 71 -12.34 -22.87 0.78
CA LEU A 71 -13.36 -22.46 1.76
C LEU A 71 -14.28 -23.63 2.16
N ASN A 72 -14.59 -24.51 1.21
CA ASN A 72 -15.39 -25.70 1.43
C ASN A 72 -14.60 -26.86 2.04
N TYR A 73 -13.28 -26.76 2.12
CA TYR A 73 -12.43 -27.81 2.68
C TYR A 73 -12.80 -28.09 4.15
N PRO A 74 -12.78 -29.37 4.62
CA PRO A 74 -13.17 -29.72 5.98
C PRO A 74 -12.37 -28.93 7.03
N PRO A 75 -12.94 -28.56 8.19
CA PRO A 75 -12.19 -27.88 9.26
C PRO A 75 -10.91 -28.64 9.65
N SER A 76 -9.88 -27.92 10.11
CA SER A 76 -8.71 -28.57 10.69
C SER A 76 -9.07 -29.27 12.00
N SER A 77 -8.29 -30.28 12.37
CA SER A 77 -8.37 -30.87 13.71
C SER A 77 -8.13 -29.80 14.78
N PRO A 78 -8.78 -29.89 15.96
CA PRO A 78 -8.54 -28.96 17.06
C PRO A 78 -7.04 -28.83 17.38
N GLY A 79 -6.59 -27.61 17.64
CA GLY A 79 -5.18 -27.30 17.90
C GLY A 79 -4.30 -27.16 16.65
N ARG A 80 -4.85 -27.31 15.44
CA ARG A 80 -4.12 -27.07 14.18
C ARG A 80 -4.56 -25.80 13.47
N LEU A 81 -3.59 -24.96 13.15
CA LEU A 81 -3.74 -23.89 12.17
C LEU A 81 -3.60 -24.45 10.76
N ARG A 82 -4.43 -23.97 9.83
CA ARG A 82 -4.29 -24.28 8.41
C ARG A 82 -3.74 -23.06 7.68
N SER A 83 -2.56 -23.20 7.10
CA SER A 83 -1.99 -22.21 6.18
C SER A 83 -2.37 -22.57 4.75
N VAL A 84 -3.13 -21.69 4.10
CA VAL A 84 -3.46 -21.75 2.68
C VAL A 84 -2.47 -20.86 1.95
N VAL A 85 -1.67 -21.43 1.05
CA VAL A 85 -0.73 -20.66 0.22
C VAL A 85 -1.28 -20.60 -1.20
N LEU A 86 -1.78 -19.44 -1.60
CA LEU A 86 -2.23 -19.16 -2.96
C LEU A 86 -1.03 -18.76 -3.80
N LEU A 87 -0.79 -19.45 -4.92
CA LEU A 87 0.22 -19.07 -5.90
C LEU A 87 -0.46 -18.69 -7.21
N THR A 88 -0.09 -17.56 -7.80
CA THR A 88 -0.54 -17.15 -9.13
C THR A 88 0.56 -16.43 -9.90
N ASP A 89 0.65 -16.69 -11.20
CA ASP A 89 1.50 -15.97 -12.16
C ASP A 89 0.70 -15.18 -13.20
N GLY A 90 -0.63 -15.06 -13.02
CA GLY A 90 -1.55 -14.51 -14.01
C GLY A 90 -2.40 -13.33 -13.53
N TYR A 91 -3.10 -12.73 -14.50
CA TYR A 91 -4.11 -11.70 -14.28
C TYR A 91 -5.40 -12.35 -13.79
N ILE A 92 -5.88 -11.88 -12.65
CA ILE A 92 -7.14 -12.32 -12.06
C ILE A 92 -8.04 -11.10 -12.00
N GLY A 93 -9.27 -11.23 -12.52
CA GLY A 93 -10.32 -10.25 -12.34
C GLY A 93 -11.35 -10.69 -11.31
N ASN A 94 -12.45 -9.94 -11.22
CA ASN A 94 -13.57 -10.22 -10.30
C ASN A 94 -13.16 -10.17 -8.82
N GLU A 95 -12.32 -9.19 -8.49
CA GLU A 95 -11.68 -9.00 -7.20
C GLU A 95 -12.70 -8.87 -6.07
N GLN A 96 -13.74 -8.07 -6.27
CA GLN A 96 -14.78 -7.83 -5.27
C GLN A 96 -15.48 -9.13 -4.86
N ALA A 97 -15.93 -9.94 -5.82
CA ALA A 97 -16.62 -11.20 -5.52
C ALA A 97 -15.70 -12.20 -4.80
N ILE A 98 -14.42 -12.28 -5.21
CA ILE A 98 -13.43 -13.15 -4.57
C ILE A 98 -13.18 -12.70 -3.12
N LEU A 99 -12.97 -11.41 -2.89
CA LEU A 99 -12.73 -10.86 -1.57
C LEU A 99 -13.94 -11.01 -0.65
N ALA A 100 -15.15 -10.79 -1.17
CA ALA A 100 -16.40 -11.01 -0.44
C ALA A 100 -16.56 -12.47 -0.02
N GLU A 101 -16.28 -13.43 -0.91
CA GLU A 101 -16.36 -14.85 -0.59
C GLU A 101 -15.40 -15.26 0.54
N VAL A 102 -14.15 -14.80 0.50
CA VAL A 102 -13.19 -15.08 1.56
C VAL A 102 -13.60 -14.41 2.87
N GLN A 103 -13.98 -13.14 2.84
CA GLN A 103 -14.38 -12.40 4.04
C GLN A 103 -15.58 -13.04 4.74
N GLN A 104 -16.54 -13.58 3.98
CA GLN A 104 -17.77 -14.17 4.52
C GLN A 104 -17.61 -15.62 4.97
N LYS A 105 -16.78 -16.42 4.29
CA LYS A 105 -16.78 -17.89 4.45
C LYS A 105 -15.47 -18.46 4.98
N LEU A 106 -14.42 -17.67 5.15
CA LEU A 106 -13.17 -18.19 5.68
C LEU A 106 -13.35 -18.67 7.12
N LYS A 107 -13.20 -19.98 7.32
CA LYS A 107 -13.40 -20.63 8.62
C LYS A 107 -12.31 -20.20 9.61
N PRO A 108 -12.65 -20.04 10.91
CA PRO A 108 -11.65 -19.85 11.96
C PRO A 108 -10.57 -20.94 11.91
N GLY A 109 -9.34 -20.60 12.26
CA GLY A 109 -8.20 -21.54 12.17
C GLY A 109 -7.49 -21.52 10.83
N ASN A 110 -8.10 -21.01 9.76
CA ASN A 110 -7.45 -20.85 8.46
C ASN A 110 -6.74 -19.49 8.37
N ARG A 111 -5.54 -19.49 7.78
CA ARG A 111 -4.83 -18.29 7.33
C ARG A 111 -4.56 -18.40 5.83
N LEU A 112 -4.76 -17.32 5.08
CA LEU A 112 -4.50 -17.28 3.64
C LEU A 112 -3.32 -16.36 3.35
N TYR A 113 -2.33 -16.90 2.65
CA TYR A 113 -1.11 -16.24 2.21
C TYR A 113 -1.10 -16.22 0.69
N SER A 114 -0.57 -15.14 0.11
CA SER A 114 -0.60 -14.93 -1.34
C SER A 114 0.81 -14.76 -1.90
N PHE A 115 1.16 -15.57 -2.89
CA PHE A 115 2.42 -15.48 -3.62
C PHE A 115 2.16 -15.15 -5.09
N GLY A 116 2.53 -13.94 -5.48
CA GLY A 116 2.56 -13.51 -6.86
C GLY A 116 3.87 -13.89 -7.52
N VAL A 117 3.82 -14.51 -8.70
CA VAL A 117 5.00 -14.94 -9.44
C VAL A 117 5.11 -14.16 -10.75
N GLY A 118 6.21 -13.44 -10.95
CA GLY A 118 6.44 -12.57 -12.11
C GLY A 118 6.15 -11.09 -11.84
N SER A 119 6.20 -10.27 -12.89
CA SER A 119 6.16 -8.80 -12.78
C SER A 119 4.74 -8.23 -12.67
N SER A 120 3.70 -8.97 -13.08
CA SER A 120 2.41 -8.38 -13.45
C SER A 120 1.20 -9.07 -12.84
N VAL A 121 1.38 -9.60 -11.64
CA VAL A 121 0.27 -10.11 -10.83
C VAL A 121 -0.66 -9.00 -10.36
N ASN A 122 -1.93 -9.33 -10.11
CA ASN A 122 -2.88 -8.41 -9.48
C ASN A 122 -2.51 -8.21 -7.99
N ARG A 123 -1.59 -7.29 -7.72
CA ARG A 123 -1.08 -7.03 -6.36
C ARG A 123 -2.16 -6.60 -5.40
N PHE A 124 -3.13 -5.80 -5.86
CA PHE A 124 -4.27 -5.38 -5.06
C PHE A 124 -5.04 -6.58 -4.53
N LEU A 125 -5.46 -7.48 -5.43
CA LEU A 125 -6.20 -8.68 -5.03
C LEU A 125 -5.39 -9.56 -4.09
N LEU A 126 -4.12 -9.82 -4.38
CA LEU A 126 -3.28 -10.70 -3.57
C LEU A 126 -3.03 -10.14 -2.17
N ASP A 127 -2.78 -8.84 -2.07
CA ASP A 127 -2.60 -8.13 -0.80
C ASP A 127 -3.89 -8.18 0.04
N ARG A 128 -5.05 -7.90 -0.59
CA ARG A 128 -6.34 -7.94 0.12
C ARG A 128 -6.76 -9.34 0.53
N LEU A 129 -6.48 -10.35 -0.29
CA LEU A 129 -6.71 -11.75 0.05
C LEU A 129 -5.88 -12.16 1.27
N ALA A 130 -4.59 -11.80 1.29
CA ALA A 130 -3.73 -12.11 2.41
C ALA A 130 -4.20 -11.42 3.69
N GLU A 131 -4.56 -10.15 3.62
CA GLU A 131 -5.05 -9.39 4.78
C GLU A 131 -6.37 -9.92 5.34
N VAL A 132 -7.40 -10.10 4.48
CA VAL A 132 -8.69 -10.72 4.90
C VAL A 132 -8.43 -12.13 5.43
N GLY A 133 -7.44 -12.81 4.87
CA GLY A 133 -6.95 -14.12 5.26
C GLY A 133 -6.08 -14.16 6.52
N ARG A 134 -5.75 -13.04 7.15
CA ARG A 134 -4.79 -12.97 8.28
C ARG A 134 -3.41 -13.59 7.96
N GLY A 135 -2.97 -13.51 6.71
CA GLY A 135 -1.64 -13.91 6.27
C GLY A 135 -0.88 -12.74 5.65
N THR A 136 0.12 -13.06 4.83
CA THR A 136 1.00 -12.10 4.15
C THR A 136 1.03 -12.31 2.65
N MET A 137 1.36 -11.24 1.92
CA MET A 137 1.56 -11.27 0.48
C MET A 137 3.05 -11.13 0.15
N GLN A 138 3.52 -11.88 -0.84
CA GLN A 138 4.85 -11.72 -1.40
C GLN A 138 4.82 -11.83 -2.92
N VAL A 139 5.61 -11.00 -3.61
CA VAL A 139 5.85 -11.12 -5.05
C VAL A 139 7.27 -11.64 -5.26
N VAL A 140 7.43 -12.62 -6.14
CA VAL A 140 8.71 -13.20 -6.53
C VAL A 140 8.88 -13.00 -8.04
N ARG A 141 9.85 -12.19 -8.45
CA ARG A 141 10.11 -11.93 -9.87
C ARG A 141 10.79 -13.12 -10.56
N GLN A 142 10.86 -13.08 -11.90
CA GLN A 142 11.49 -14.16 -12.67
C GLN A 142 13.01 -14.22 -12.47
N ASP A 143 13.65 -13.08 -12.23
CA ASP A 143 15.09 -12.93 -11.98
C ASP A 143 15.48 -13.23 -10.52
N GLU A 144 14.51 -13.31 -9.60
CA GLU A 144 14.78 -13.50 -8.17
C GLU A 144 14.87 -14.99 -7.76
N PRO A 145 15.70 -15.31 -6.75
CA PRO A 145 15.71 -16.64 -6.16
C PRO A 145 14.42 -16.90 -5.38
N THR A 146 13.91 -18.12 -5.45
CA THR A 146 12.69 -18.53 -4.71
C THR A 146 12.98 -18.94 -3.26
N GLN A 147 14.24 -19.15 -2.90
CA GLN A 147 14.63 -19.70 -1.61
C GLN A 147 14.32 -18.75 -0.45
N THR A 148 14.83 -17.52 -0.51
CA THR A 148 14.67 -16.53 0.56
C THR A 148 13.19 -16.18 0.85
N PRO A 149 12.32 -15.97 -0.15
CA PRO A 149 10.88 -15.84 0.08
C PRO A 149 10.26 -16.99 0.88
N VAL A 150 10.59 -18.23 0.52
CA VAL A 150 10.02 -19.43 1.16
C VAL A 150 10.56 -19.61 2.58
N GLU A 151 11.85 -19.37 2.80
CA GLU A 151 12.45 -19.42 4.14
C GLU A 151 11.84 -18.38 5.07
N THR A 152 11.69 -17.14 4.58
CA THR A 152 11.03 -16.05 5.32
C THR A 152 9.59 -16.43 5.68
N PHE A 153 8.85 -16.99 4.73
CA PHE A 153 7.50 -17.50 4.98
C PHE A 153 7.45 -18.55 6.08
N PHE A 154 8.30 -19.59 6.01
CA PHE A 154 8.35 -20.62 7.05
C PHE A 154 8.78 -20.08 8.40
N GLN A 155 9.69 -19.10 8.45
CA GLN A 155 10.04 -18.43 9.70
C GLN A 155 8.84 -17.71 10.30
N HIS A 156 8.01 -17.03 9.52
CA HIS A 156 6.82 -16.37 10.03
C HIS A 156 5.76 -17.38 10.50
N ILE A 157 5.38 -18.35 9.67
CA ILE A 157 4.26 -19.24 10.00
C ILE A 157 4.56 -20.23 11.13
N ASN A 158 5.83 -20.57 11.36
CA ASN A 158 6.24 -21.44 12.46
C ASN A 158 6.40 -20.68 13.79
N ASN A 159 6.39 -19.34 13.78
CA ASN A 159 6.66 -18.53 14.96
C ASN A 159 5.58 -17.43 15.17
N PRO A 160 4.31 -17.80 15.42
CA PRO A 160 3.32 -16.85 15.90
C PRO A 160 3.71 -16.38 17.30
N VAL A 161 3.92 -15.08 17.49
CA VAL A 161 4.31 -14.50 18.78
C VAL A 161 3.08 -14.25 19.64
N LEU A 162 2.03 -13.69 19.04
CA LEU A 162 0.78 -13.36 19.72
C LEU A 162 -0.41 -13.48 18.77
N THR A 163 -1.44 -14.24 19.16
CA THR A 163 -2.69 -14.40 18.40
C THR A 163 -3.88 -13.86 19.18
N ASP A 164 -5.01 -13.69 18.49
CA ASP A 164 -6.28 -13.22 19.07
C ASP A 164 -6.11 -11.91 19.84
N ILE A 165 -5.36 -10.99 19.21
CA ILE A 165 -5.01 -9.71 19.78
C ILE A 165 -6.26 -8.84 19.93
N GLN A 166 -6.44 -8.28 21.12
CA GLN A 166 -7.48 -7.31 21.41
C GLN A 166 -6.87 -6.05 22.00
N VAL A 167 -7.40 -4.91 21.57
CA VAL A 167 -6.95 -3.60 22.00
C VAL A 167 -8.11 -2.89 22.68
N ARG A 168 -7.87 -2.40 23.90
CA ARG A 168 -8.86 -1.73 24.74
C ARG A 168 -8.29 -0.42 25.25
N TRP A 169 -9.16 0.56 25.42
CA TRP A 169 -8.82 1.87 25.96
C TRP A 169 -9.42 2.05 27.35
N GLU A 170 -8.62 2.53 28.30
CA GLU A 170 -9.06 3.03 29.60
C GLU A 170 -8.54 4.46 29.78
N GLY A 171 -9.42 5.45 29.88
CA GLY A 171 -8.98 6.84 29.99
C GLY A 171 -10.13 7.81 29.79
N GLU A 172 -9.79 9.09 29.62
CA GLU A 172 -10.77 10.17 29.56
C GLU A 172 -11.50 10.22 28.20
N GLY A 173 -12.81 10.46 28.24
CA GLY A 173 -13.65 10.65 27.06
C GLY A 173 -13.90 9.38 26.23
N SER A 174 -14.24 9.56 24.95
CA SER A 174 -14.55 8.44 24.05
C SER A 174 -13.28 7.66 23.66
N PRO A 175 -13.38 6.32 23.49
CA PRO A 175 -12.25 5.50 23.05
C PRO A 175 -11.78 5.91 21.64
N PRO A 176 -10.49 5.73 21.32
CA PRO A 176 -9.99 5.98 19.98
C PRO A 176 -10.58 5.00 18.95
N GLU A 177 -10.78 5.47 17.74
CA GLU A 177 -11.16 4.66 16.58
C GLU A 177 -9.90 4.05 15.95
N PHE A 178 -9.78 2.71 16.01
CA PHE A 178 -8.61 1.97 15.54
C PHE A 178 -8.83 1.24 14.22
N TYR A 179 -7.78 1.21 13.40
CA TYR A 179 -7.72 0.41 12.18
C TYR A 179 -6.42 -0.40 12.07
N PRO A 180 -6.46 -1.63 11.51
CA PRO A 180 -7.66 -2.37 11.11
C PRO A 180 -8.58 -2.70 12.30
N GLN A 181 -9.89 -2.76 12.07
CA GLN A 181 -10.85 -3.01 13.17
C GLN A 181 -10.65 -4.36 13.85
N ARG A 182 -10.21 -5.36 13.08
CA ARG A 182 -9.79 -6.66 13.59
C ARG A 182 -8.27 -6.71 13.57
N SER A 183 -7.67 -6.81 14.76
CA SER A 183 -6.21 -6.91 14.87
C SER A 183 -5.73 -8.24 14.27
N PRO A 184 -4.76 -8.23 13.34
CA PRO A 184 -4.15 -9.45 12.84
C PRO A 184 -3.24 -10.11 13.88
N ASP A 185 -2.79 -11.33 13.59
CA ASP A 185 -1.83 -12.05 14.44
C ASP A 185 -0.44 -11.38 14.31
N LEU A 186 0.32 -11.38 15.41
CA LEU A 186 1.71 -10.91 15.45
C LEU A 186 2.65 -12.10 15.22
N PHE A 187 3.45 -12.02 14.16
CA PHE A 187 4.47 -13.01 13.82
C PHE A 187 5.87 -12.48 14.12
N ALA A 188 6.82 -13.38 14.37
CA ALA A 188 8.21 -13.00 14.56
C ALA A 188 8.74 -12.23 13.35
N ASN A 189 9.52 -11.18 13.59
CA ASN A 189 10.12 -10.31 12.56
C ASN A 189 9.12 -9.55 11.67
N GLN A 190 7.84 -9.49 12.04
CA GLN A 190 6.84 -8.69 11.35
C GLN A 190 6.18 -7.72 12.34
N PRO A 191 6.33 -6.39 12.16
CA PRO A 191 5.67 -5.43 13.03
C PRO A 191 4.15 -5.45 12.81
N LEU A 192 3.39 -5.42 13.91
CA LEU A 192 1.97 -5.13 13.91
C LEU A 192 1.77 -3.63 14.08
N VAL A 193 1.13 -2.99 13.10
CA VAL A 193 0.86 -1.55 13.12
C VAL A 193 -0.65 -1.32 13.18
N LEU A 194 -1.10 -0.60 14.21
CA LEU A 194 -2.47 -0.14 14.37
C LEU A 194 -2.48 1.38 14.37
N PHE A 195 -3.44 1.97 13.67
CA PHE A 195 -3.63 3.42 13.65
C PHE A 195 -4.87 3.79 14.46
N GLY A 196 -4.71 4.67 15.45
CA GLY A 196 -5.81 5.15 16.30
C GLY A 196 -6.03 6.65 16.12
N ARG A 197 -7.29 7.08 16.09
CA ARG A 197 -7.66 8.50 16.18
C ARG A 197 -8.64 8.72 17.31
N LYS A 198 -8.34 9.70 18.16
CA LYS A 198 -9.25 10.20 19.19
C LYS A 198 -9.78 11.57 18.75
N ALA A 199 -11.10 11.78 18.83
CA ALA A 199 -11.71 13.04 18.42
C ALA A 199 -11.45 14.18 19.42
N GLN A 200 -11.40 13.85 20.71
CA GLN A 200 -11.07 14.76 21.79
C GLN A 200 -9.77 14.29 22.44
N PRO A 201 -8.71 15.12 22.50
CA PRO A 201 -7.49 14.75 23.20
C PRO A 201 -7.84 14.43 24.66
N GLY A 202 -7.25 13.36 25.18
CA GLY A 202 -7.55 12.87 26.50
C GLY A 202 -6.67 11.68 26.79
N ASP A 203 -5.89 11.82 27.85
CA ASP A 203 -4.92 10.84 28.25
C ASP A 203 -5.58 9.54 28.70
N GLY A 204 -4.81 8.46 28.62
CA GLY A 204 -5.26 7.17 29.07
C GLY A 204 -4.26 6.06 28.80
N GLU A 205 -4.76 4.85 28.86
CA GLU A 205 -4.00 3.62 28.77
C GLU A 205 -4.59 2.72 27.70
N LEU A 206 -3.70 2.24 26.82
CA LEU A 206 -4.00 1.24 25.83
C LEU A 206 -3.63 -0.14 26.38
N ILE A 207 -4.64 -0.97 26.59
CA ILE A 207 -4.48 -2.33 27.12
C ILE A 207 -4.55 -3.30 25.94
N ILE A 208 -3.46 -4.00 25.70
CA ILE A 208 -3.31 -4.98 24.63
C ILE A 208 -3.26 -6.37 25.24
N THR A 209 -4.18 -7.24 24.83
CA THR A 209 -4.23 -8.64 25.27
C THR A 209 -4.10 -9.59 24.10
N GLY A 210 -3.68 -10.83 24.36
CA GLY A 210 -3.65 -11.88 23.35
C GLY A 210 -3.21 -13.23 23.93
N ILE A 211 -3.02 -14.21 23.04
CA ILE A 211 -2.59 -15.57 23.37
C ILE A 211 -1.21 -15.83 22.76
N THR A 212 -0.26 -16.22 23.59
CA THR A 212 1.11 -16.58 23.16
C THR A 212 1.15 -17.97 22.52
N ALA A 213 2.21 -18.29 21.77
CA ALA A 213 2.40 -19.60 21.14
C ALA A 213 2.20 -20.81 22.09
N GLY A 214 2.52 -20.66 23.37
CA GLY A 214 2.34 -21.70 24.40
C GLY A 214 0.95 -21.77 25.02
N GLY A 215 -0.03 -20.99 24.52
CA GLY A 215 -1.38 -20.89 25.06
C GLY A 215 -1.51 -19.99 26.30
N GLY A 216 -0.41 -19.37 26.75
CA GLY A 216 -0.43 -18.42 27.85
C GLY A 216 -1.09 -17.10 27.46
N ARG A 217 -1.78 -16.46 28.42
CA ARG A 217 -2.36 -15.13 28.23
C ARG A 217 -1.27 -14.07 28.35
N TYR A 218 -1.26 -13.13 27.42
CA TYR A 218 -0.41 -11.95 27.44
C TYR A 218 -1.27 -10.71 27.65
N GLU A 219 -0.75 -9.78 28.43
CA GLU A 219 -1.33 -8.46 28.66
C GLU A 219 -0.21 -7.44 28.80
N THR A 220 -0.37 -6.30 28.15
CA THR A 220 0.51 -5.14 28.33
C THR A 220 -0.31 -3.87 28.28
N THR A 221 0.12 -2.87 29.04
CA THR A 221 -0.53 -1.58 29.15
C THR A 221 0.44 -0.50 28.70
N LEU A 222 0.02 0.32 27.74
CA LEU A 222 0.81 1.40 27.18
C LEU A 222 0.14 2.74 27.53
N PRO A 223 0.81 3.63 28.28
CA PRO A 223 0.29 4.97 28.51
C PRO A 223 0.33 5.77 27.20
N VAL A 224 -0.76 6.46 26.88
CA VAL A 224 -0.86 7.37 25.74
C VAL A 224 -1.17 8.76 26.25
N ARG A 225 -0.29 9.70 25.91
CA ARG A 225 -0.39 11.12 26.28
C ARG A 225 -0.61 11.98 25.04
N PHE A 226 -1.47 12.98 25.14
CA PHE A 226 -1.82 13.88 24.03
C PHE A 226 -1.20 15.28 24.21
N ASP A 227 0.09 15.32 24.55
CA ASP A 227 0.80 16.56 24.91
C ASP A 227 1.32 17.36 23.70
N ASP A 228 1.42 16.73 22.52
CA ASP A 228 2.01 17.31 21.31
C ASP A 228 0.98 17.80 20.28
N ASP A 229 1.36 18.79 19.46
CA ASP A 229 0.56 19.41 18.38
C ASP A 229 0.19 18.46 17.20
N GLY A 230 0.44 17.15 17.33
CA GLY A 230 0.09 16.12 16.36
C GLY A 230 1.00 16.06 15.13
N ASN A 231 0.76 15.07 14.26
CA ASN A 231 1.53 14.86 13.02
C ASN A 231 0.60 14.54 11.85
N LEU A 232 0.61 15.40 10.83
CA LEU A 232 -0.26 15.27 9.66
C LEU A 232 -0.02 13.97 8.88
N ALA A 233 1.22 13.48 8.80
CA ALA A 233 1.53 12.22 8.13
C ALA A 233 0.88 11.04 8.85
N ILE A 234 0.89 11.02 10.20
CA ILE A 234 0.22 9.99 11.01
C ILE A 234 -1.30 10.07 10.79
N ALA A 235 -1.85 11.29 10.75
CA ALA A 235 -3.27 11.50 10.49
C ALA A 235 -3.70 10.95 9.11
N GLN A 236 -2.86 11.14 8.08
CA GLN A 236 -3.10 10.56 6.75
C GLN A 236 -2.96 9.04 6.72
N LEU A 237 -2.02 8.46 7.47
CA LEU A 237 -1.90 7.00 7.61
C LEU A 237 -3.14 6.38 8.24
N TRP A 238 -3.67 7.00 9.31
CA TRP A 238 -4.93 6.61 9.92
C TRP A 238 -6.09 6.70 8.91
N ALA A 239 -6.20 7.79 8.16
CA ALA A 239 -7.27 7.97 7.19
C ALA A 239 -7.19 6.97 6.02
N ARG A 240 -5.98 6.62 5.57
CA ARG A 240 -5.76 5.53 4.60
C ARG A 240 -6.23 4.19 5.15
N ALA A 241 -5.92 3.89 6.41
CA ALA A 241 -6.37 2.66 7.07
C ALA A 241 -7.91 2.62 7.23
N LYS A 242 -8.54 3.76 7.54
CA LYS A 242 -10.00 3.92 7.57
C LYS A 242 -10.65 3.68 6.21
N ILE A 243 -10.17 4.36 5.16
CA ILE A 243 -10.66 4.16 3.78
C ILE A 243 -10.54 2.69 3.40
N LYS A 244 -9.38 2.09 3.71
CA LYS A 244 -9.09 0.70 3.44
C LYS A 244 -10.10 -0.26 4.08
N ASP A 245 -10.53 0.00 5.31
CA ASP A 245 -11.53 -0.79 6.04
C ASP A 245 -12.95 -0.56 5.50
N LEU A 246 -13.33 0.71 5.24
CA LEU A 246 -14.62 1.06 4.63
C LEU A 246 -14.80 0.40 3.25
N MET A 247 -13.76 0.42 2.43
CA MET A 247 -13.75 -0.28 1.13
C MET A 247 -13.93 -1.79 1.32
N ALA A 248 -13.32 -2.39 2.36
CA ALA A 248 -13.44 -3.81 2.64
C ALA A 248 -14.85 -4.22 3.11
N GLN A 249 -15.60 -3.31 3.72
CA GLN A 249 -17.01 -3.55 4.06
C GLN A 249 -17.91 -3.59 2.82
N MET A 250 -17.46 -3.03 1.69
CA MET A 250 -18.18 -2.96 0.43
C MET A 250 -17.77 -4.00 -0.62
N TYR A 251 -16.97 -5.02 -0.26
CA TYR A 251 -16.62 -6.07 -1.22
C TYR A 251 -17.84 -6.84 -1.75
N GLY A 252 -18.92 -6.93 -0.97
CA GLY A 252 -20.19 -7.54 -1.40
C GLY A 252 -21.07 -6.65 -2.29
N GLY A 253 -20.63 -5.41 -2.57
CA GLY A 253 -21.37 -4.39 -3.30
C GLY A 253 -21.25 -3.02 -2.64
N GLU A 254 -21.13 -1.99 -3.46
CA GLU A 254 -21.07 -0.60 -2.99
C GLU A 254 -22.40 -0.19 -2.33
N THR A 255 -22.29 0.64 -1.29
CA THR A 255 -23.43 1.25 -0.62
C THR A 255 -23.28 2.75 -0.67
N VAL A 256 -24.40 3.48 -0.78
CA VAL A 256 -24.37 4.96 -0.83
C VAL A 256 -23.61 5.53 0.38
N SER A 257 -23.94 5.06 1.58
CA SER A 257 -23.29 5.52 2.81
C SER A 257 -21.80 5.17 2.87
N GLY A 258 -21.38 4.01 2.36
CA GLY A 258 -19.98 3.62 2.31
C GLY A 258 -19.18 4.46 1.31
N VAL A 259 -19.75 4.74 0.14
CA VAL A 259 -19.15 5.63 -0.88
C VAL A 259 -18.99 7.04 -0.33
N GLU A 260 -20.03 7.59 0.31
CA GLU A 260 -19.99 8.89 0.97
C GLU A 260 -18.91 8.93 2.05
N ALA A 261 -18.88 7.95 2.96
CA ALA A 261 -17.89 7.90 4.04
C ALA A 261 -16.43 7.81 3.54
N VAL A 262 -16.18 7.03 2.48
CA VAL A 262 -14.85 6.96 1.84
C VAL A 262 -14.49 8.30 1.20
N THR A 263 -15.43 8.93 0.50
CA THR A 263 -15.24 10.20 -0.19
C THR A 263 -14.95 11.32 0.81
N GLU A 264 -15.76 11.44 1.87
CA GLU A 264 -15.57 12.42 2.94
C GLU A 264 -14.23 12.23 3.65
N THR A 265 -13.86 10.99 3.98
CA THR A 265 -12.56 10.70 4.61
C THR A 265 -11.42 11.05 3.66
N ALA A 266 -11.51 10.72 2.37
CA ALA A 266 -10.48 11.02 1.40
C ALA A 266 -10.29 12.53 1.22
N LEU A 267 -11.38 13.29 1.08
CA LEU A 267 -11.34 14.75 0.94
C LEU A 267 -10.82 15.43 2.20
N ALA A 268 -11.27 15.01 3.39
CA ALA A 268 -10.85 15.60 4.67
C ALA A 268 -9.33 15.47 4.91
N TYR A 269 -8.71 14.40 4.42
CA TYR A 269 -7.29 14.11 4.60
C TYR A 269 -6.44 14.27 3.32
N ARG A 270 -7.04 14.78 2.23
CA ARG A 270 -6.40 15.02 0.93
C ARG A 270 -5.76 13.75 0.36
N LEU A 271 -6.51 12.66 0.33
CA LEU A 271 -6.08 11.34 -0.15
C LEU A 271 -6.76 10.99 -1.46
N LEU A 272 -6.07 10.23 -2.30
CA LEU A 272 -6.69 9.49 -3.42
C LEU A 272 -7.43 8.27 -2.89
N SER A 273 -8.60 8.02 -3.46
CA SER A 273 -9.43 6.84 -3.23
C SER A 273 -10.09 6.41 -4.53
N GLN A 274 -10.87 5.33 -4.51
CA GLN A 274 -11.67 4.92 -5.66
C GLN A 274 -12.67 6.00 -6.13
N TYR A 275 -13.02 6.94 -5.25
CA TYR A 275 -14.03 7.97 -5.49
C TYR A 275 -13.47 9.40 -5.53
N THR A 276 -12.15 9.57 -5.49
CA THR A 276 -11.49 10.90 -5.50
C THR A 276 -10.29 10.92 -6.42
N ALA A 277 -10.03 12.07 -7.04
CA ALA A 277 -8.91 12.28 -7.95
C ALA A 277 -8.24 13.63 -7.67
N PHE A 278 -6.93 13.72 -7.89
CA PHE A 278 -6.23 15.00 -7.96
C PHE A 278 -6.40 15.55 -9.38
N VAL A 279 -6.96 16.76 -9.48
CA VAL A 279 -7.14 17.45 -10.75
C VAL A 279 -6.23 18.67 -10.78
N ALA A 280 -5.32 18.70 -11.73
CA ALA A 280 -4.53 19.89 -12.04
C ALA A 280 -5.30 20.73 -13.07
N VAL A 281 -5.64 21.96 -12.71
CA VAL A 281 -6.27 22.92 -13.62
C VAL A 281 -5.19 23.88 -14.11
N SER A 282 -5.03 23.97 -15.42
CA SER A 282 -4.11 24.89 -16.08
C SER A 282 -4.92 26.01 -16.70
N GLU A 283 -4.54 27.25 -16.41
CA GLU A 283 -5.18 28.44 -17.02
C GLU A 283 -4.69 28.68 -18.45
N GLU A 284 -3.54 28.11 -18.82
CA GLU A 284 -3.05 28.09 -20.20
C GLU A 284 -3.85 27.11 -21.06
N VAL A 285 -4.48 27.63 -22.12
CA VAL A 285 -5.09 26.82 -23.19
C VAL A 285 -3.96 26.17 -24.00
N ARG A 286 -3.70 24.88 -23.76
CA ARG A 286 -2.67 24.09 -24.47
C ARG A 286 -3.11 23.51 -25.81
N VAL A 287 -4.30 23.88 -26.27
CA VAL A 287 -4.80 23.51 -27.59
C VAL A 287 -4.46 24.65 -28.53
N ASP A 288 -3.89 24.35 -29.70
CA ASP A 288 -3.64 25.37 -30.71
C ASP A 288 -4.98 26.07 -31.05
N PRO A 289 -5.02 27.41 -31.14
CA PRO A 289 -6.25 28.19 -31.27
C PRO A 289 -7.04 27.91 -32.57
N ASP A 290 -6.48 27.14 -33.49
CA ASP A 290 -7.10 26.66 -34.73
C ASP A 290 -7.87 25.32 -34.57
N GLY A 291 -7.86 24.72 -33.36
CA GLY A 291 -8.57 23.47 -33.08
C GLY A 291 -7.84 22.22 -33.58
N THR A 292 -6.58 22.33 -33.98
CA THR A 292 -5.79 21.18 -34.41
C THR A 292 -5.41 20.31 -33.20
N SER A 293 -5.78 19.02 -33.26
CA SER A 293 -5.43 18.03 -32.25
C SER A 293 -4.15 17.33 -32.64
N ARG A 294 -3.17 17.27 -31.73
CA ARG A 294 -1.98 16.42 -31.90
C ARG A 294 -2.26 15.00 -31.41
N THR A 295 -2.17 14.02 -32.30
CA THR A 295 -2.13 12.62 -31.88
C THR A 295 -0.71 12.27 -31.49
N VAL A 296 -0.49 11.96 -30.21
CA VAL A 296 0.78 11.42 -29.73
C VAL A 296 0.59 9.93 -29.47
N GLN A 297 1.37 9.09 -30.13
CA GLN A 297 1.42 7.68 -29.76
C GLN A 297 2.17 7.56 -28.43
N VAL A 298 1.46 7.10 -27.41
CA VAL A 298 2.05 6.74 -26.12
C VAL A 298 2.29 5.22 -26.17
N PRO A 299 3.54 4.76 -26.26
CA PRO A 299 3.84 3.34 -26.24
C PRO A 299 3.38 2.74 -24.91
N VAL A 300 2.62 1.64 -24.97
CA VAL A 300 2.21 0.87 -23.80
C VAL A 300 3.14 -0.32 -23.69
N GLU A 301 3.94 -0.36 -22.63
CA GLU A 301 4.83 -1.49 -22.40
C GLU A 301 4.06 -2.76 -22.03
N LEU A 302 4.50 -3.89 -22.58
CA LEU A 302 4.00 -5.20 -22.17
C LEU A 302 4.82 -5.75 -21.00
N PRO A 303 4.14 -6.34 -20.01
CA PRO A 303 4.75 -7.19 -19.00
C PRO A 303 5.74 -8.23 -19.52
N GLU A 304 6.84 -8.41 -18.78
CA GLU A 304 7.86 -9.38 -19.12
C GLU A 304 7.28 -10.80 -19.22
N GLY A 305 7.56 -11.47 -20.34
CA GLY A 305 7.09 -12.84 -20.59
C GLY A 305 5.62 -12.95 -21.01
N VAL A 306 4.94 -11.83 -21.26
CA VAL A 306 3.56 -11.81 -21.77
C VAL A 306 3.55 -11.48 -23.26
N SER A 307 2.94 -12.38 -24.06
CA SER A 307 2.79 -12.18 -25.51
C SER A 307 1.66 -11.20 -25.82
N TYR A 308 1.90 -10.28 -26.75
CA TYR A 308 0.88 -9.35 -27.26
C TYR A 308 -0.34 -10.10 -27.80
N GLU A 309 -0.11 -11.13 -28.61
CA GLU A 309 -1.15 -11.95 -29.24
C GLU A 309 -1.99 -12.72 -28.22
N GLY A 310 -1.41 -13.08 -27.07
CA GLY A 310 -2.10 -13.74 -25.97
C GLY A 310 -3.07 -12.82 -25.22
N ILE A 311 -2.84 -11.51 -25.20
CA ILE A 311 -3.74 -10.52 -24.58
C ILE A 311 -4.76 -9.99 -25.60
N PHE A 312 -4.28 -9.57 -26.78
CA PHE A 312 -5.08 -8.80 -27.73
C PHE A 312 -5.58 -9.63 -28.92
N GLY A 313 -5.19 -10.90 -29.01
CA GLY A 313 -5.45 -11.73 -30.18
C GLY A 313 -4.57 -11.35 -31.37
N ASN A 314 -4.59 -12.19 -32.42
CA ASN A 314 -3.91 -11.86 -33.67
C ASN A 314 -4.73 -10.81 -34.43
N SER A 315 -4.16 -9.63 -34.67
CA SER A 315 -4.77 -8.53 -35.43
C SER A 315 -4.93 -8.79 -36.94
N ASN A 316 -4.63 -10.00 -37.43
CA ASN A 316 -4.64 -10.36 -38.85
C ASN A 316 -5.90 -11.08 -39.34
N GLN A 317 -7.05 -10.94 -38.67
CA GLN A 317 -8.32 -11.48 -39.20
C GLN A 317 -9.43 -10.45 -39.19
N THR A 318 -9.31 -9.39 -40.01
CA THR A 318 -10.50 -8.73 -40.56
C THR A 318 -10.23 -8.01 -41.88
N GLU A 319 -9.78 -8.73 -42.92
CA GLU A 319 -10.05 -8.33 -44.31
C GLU A 319 -10.40 -9.56 -45.17
N GLY A 320 -11.70 -9.70 -45.47
CA GLY A 320 -12.34 -10.32 -46.63
C GLY A 320 -11.88 -11.69 -47.17
N ALA A 321 -12.76 -12.71 -47.04
CA ALA A 321 -13.41 -13.44 -48.15
C ALA A 321 -13.88 -14.83 -47.72
N GLY A 322 -15.07 -15.23 -48.19
CA GLY A 322 -15.72 -16.48 -47.80
C GLY A 322 -15.19 -17.75 -48.50
N SER A 323 -15.83 -18.85 -48.09
CA SER A 323 -15.89 -20.18 -48.71
C SER A 323 -14.99 -21.29 -48.12
N ARG A 324 -15.69 -22.18 -47.41
CA ARG A 324 -15.58 -23.65 -47.26
C ARG A 324 -14.25 -24.37 -47.59
N SER A 325 -13.91 -25.22 -46.62
CA SER A 325 -13.60 -26.67 -46.73
C SER A 325 -12.17 -27.18 -46.52
N SER A 326 -12.11 -28.11 -45.55
CA SER A 326 -11.37 -29.39 -45.50
C SER A 326 -9.84 -29.45 -45.40
N GLN A 327 -9.43 -30.05 -44.27
CA GLN A 327 -8.46 -31.15 -44.14
C GLN A 327 -6.97 -30.93 -44.46
N SER A 328 -6.20 -31.09 -43.38
CA SER A 328 -5.11 -32.08 -43.21
C SER A 328 -3.67 -31.70 -43.55
N LEU A 329 -2.80 -32.08 -42.59
CA LEU A 329 -1.45 -32.66 -42.72
C LEU A 329 -0.40 -31.86 -43.52
N GLN A 330 0.68 -31.40 -42.89
CA GLN A 330 1.93 -32.14 -42.61
C GLN A 330 3.13 -31.19 -42.35
N ARG A 331 4.02 -31.64 -41.45
CA ARG A 331 5.51 -31.53 -41.43
C ARG A 331 6.16 -30.53 -42.42
N ASN A 332 7.18 -29.74 -42.06
CA ASN A 332 8.47 -30.20 -41.51
C ASN A 332 9.42 -29.00 -41.23
N ARG A 333 10.08 -29.04 -40.06
CA ARG A 333 11.53 -28.82 -39.80
C ARG A 333 12.26 -27.48 -40.07
N PRO A 334 13.38 -27.22 -39.35
CA PRO A 334 13.86 -25.89 -39.00
C PRO A 334 15.08 -25.44 -39.81
N ALA A 335 15.35 -24.13 -39.84
CA ALA A 335 16.64 -23.57 -40.24
C ALA A 335 17.46 -23.14 -39.01
N ARG A 336 18.74 -23.50 -39.06
CA ARG A 336 19.77 -23.36 -38.03
C ARG A 336 20.78 -22.30 -38.49
N ILE A 337 21.29 -21.56 -37.50
CA ILE A 337 22.68 -21.05 -37.30
C ILE A 337 23.21 -19.96 -38.24
N SER A 338 23.60 -18.83 -37.64
CA SER A 338 24.95 -18.20 -37.59
C SER A 338 24.70 -16.73 -37.23
N GLY A 339 25.19 -16.14 -36.14
CA GLY A 339 26.55 -16.20 -35.63
C GLY A 339 27.26 -14.93 -36.08
N ASP A 340 27.32 -13.90 -35.23
CA ASP A 340 28.44 -12.96 -35.27
C ASP A 340 28.68 -12.31 -33.91
N ALA A 341 29.96 -12.08 -33.64
CA ALA A 341 30.54 -11.65 -32.38
C ALA A 341 31.19 -10.27 -32.53
N GLY A 342 31.17 -9.51 -31.44
CA GLY A 342 31.93 -8.27 -31.26
C GLY A 342 31.11 -7.25 -30.49
N THR A 343 31.60 -6.51 -29.50
CA THR A 343 32.93 -6.36 -28.92
C THR A 343 32.73 -5.75 -27.53
N ARG A 344 33.62 -6.07 -26.59
CA ARG A 344 33.66 -5.56 -25.21
C ARG A 344 33.77 -4.03 -25.16
N GLY A 345 32.99 -3.42 -24.26
CA GLY A 345 33.24 -2.11 -23.67
C GLY A 345 32.98 -2.17 -22.17
N THR A 346 34.05 -2.20 -21.38
CA THR A 346 34.05 -2.13 -19.91
C THR A 346 33.96 -0.67 -19.47
N MET A 347 32.90 -0.30 -18.73
CA MET A 347 32.83 0.99 -18.04
C MET A 347 33.22 0.81 -16.56
N ALA A 348 34.14 1.68 -16.12
CA ALA A 348 34.62 1.82 -14.75
C ALA A 348 33.62 2.63 -13.88
N PRO A 349 33.65 2.46 -12.55
CA PRO A 349 32.77 3.19 -11.63
C PRO A 349 33.25 4.63 -11.37
N PRO A 350 32.34 5.54 -10.93
CA PRO A 350 32.69 6.94 -10.65
C PRO A 350 33.45 7.08 -9.31
N PRO A 351 34.20 8.19 -9.12
CA PRO A 351 35.06 8.38 -7.95
C PRO A 351 34.29 8.83 -6.70
N ALA A 352 34.86 8.50 -5.54
CA ALA A 352 34.42 8.92 -4.22
C ALA A 352 34.71 10.42 -3.96
N PRO A 353 33.93 11.10 -3.11
CA PRO A 353 34.19 12.48 -2.72
C PRO A 353 35.36 12.56 -1.72
N THR A 354 36.18 13.59 -1.93
CA THR A 354 37.36 13.97 -1.16
C THR A 354 37.00 14.48 0.23
N ALA A 355 37.82 14.12 1.21
CA ALA A 355 37.77 14.63 2.58
C ALA A 355 38.21 16.10 2.64
N GLU A 356 37.37 16.96 3.18
CA GLU A 356 37.74 18.30 3.66
C GLU A 356 38.02 18.27 5.17
N ALA A 357 38.92 19.15 5.58
CA ALA A 357 39.66 19.13 6.83
C ALA A 357 38.82 19.47 8.07
N GLU A 358 39.25 18.91 9.21
CA GLU A 358 38.81 19.25 10.56
C GLU A 358 39.10 20.73 10.89
N GLU A 359 38.04 21.48 11.22
CA GLU A 359 38.15 22.70 12.03
C GLU A 359 37.68 22.41 13.47
N THR A 360 38.56 22.71 14.42
CA THR A 360 38.31 22.74 15.88
C THR A 360 37.21 23.74 16.26
N PRO A 361 36.39 23.46 17.30
CA PRO A 361 35.23 24.28 17.63
C PRO A 361 35.59 25.53 18.44
N GLU A 362 35.12 26.69 18.01
CA GLU A 362 35.03 27.92 18.81
C GLU A 362 33.76 27.92 19.68
N PRO A 363 33.74 28.68 20.80
CA PRO A 363 32.78 28.50 21.89
C PRO A 363 31.39 29.05 21.56
N ALA A 364 30.37 28.41 22.15
CA ALA A 364 28.95 28.74 21.99
C ALA A 364 28.64 30.21 22.34
N PRO A 365 27.82 30.91 21.53
CA PRO A 365 27.16 32.12 21.97
C PRO A 365 25.98 31.78 22.92
N SER A 366 25.85 32.62 23.94
CA SER A 366 24.74 32.65 24.91
C SER A 366 23.42 33.10 24.23
N PRO A 367 22.24 32.98 24.88
CA PRO A 367 20.95 32.81 24.20
C PRO A 367 20.55 34.04 23.38
N SER A 368 20.31 33.81 22.08
CA SER A 368 19.79 34.80 21.15
C SER A 368 18.37 35.21 21.54
N GLN A 369 18.13 36.51 21.42
CA GLN A 369 16.88 37.19 21.71
C GLN A 369 15.75 36.68 20.80
N SER A 370 14.55 36.50 21.36
CA SER A 370 13.36 36.08 20.64
C SER A 370 12.91 37.15 19.64
N SER A 371 12.72 36.73 18.39
CA SER A 371 12.27 37.59 17.30
C SER A 371 10.73 37.61 17.19
N PRO A 372 10.04 38.70 17.57
CA PRO A 372 8.59 38.80 17.39
C PRO A 372 8.22 38.91 15.90
N ILE A 373 7.16 38.22 15.50
CA ILE A 373 6.61 38.27 14.13
C ILE A 373 5.53 39.36 14.08
N GLU A 374 5.61 40.25 13.11
CA GLU A 374 4.62 41.30 12.83
C GLU A 374 4.05 41.14 11.42
N ILE A 375 2.75 41.35 11.23
CA ILE A 375 2.13 41.35 9.90
C ILE A 375 2.21 42.77 9.34
N ILE A 376 3.05 42.97 8.32
CA ILE A 376 3.27 44.27 7.67
C ILE A 376 2.11 44.60 6.73
N ASP A 377 1.62 43.58 6.02
CA ASP A 377 0.53 43.71 5.06
C ASP A 377 -0.26 42.41 4.98
N ALA A 378 -1.57 42.55 4.81
CA ALA A 378 -2.52 41.45 4.76
C ALA A 378 -3.62 41.77 3.74
N ASP A 379 -3.24 41.73 2.46
CA ASP A 379 -4.11 42.17 1.38
C ASP A 379 -5.40 41.32 1.33
N GLY A 380 -6.54 42.00 1.40
CA GLY A 380 -7.87 41.42 1.38
C GLY A 380 -8.38 40.79 2.68
N LEU A 381 -7.59 40.74 3.77
CA LEU A 381 -8.05 40.18 5.06
C LEU A 381 -8.76 41.24 5.92
N PRO A 382 -9.93 40.91 6.51
CA PRO A 382 -10.59 41.79 7.49
C PRO A 382 -9.72 42.02 8.73
N THR A 383 -9.73 43.23 9.29
CA THR A 383 -8.85 43.63 10.41
C THR A 383 -9.01 42.75 11.65
N ASP A 384 -10.24 42.36 12.00
CA ASP A 384 -10.53 41.46 13.11
C ASP A 384 -9.95 40.04 12.92
N VAL A 385 -9.79 39.63 11.67
CA VAL A 385 -9.16 38.37 11.29
C VAL A 385 -7.64 38.46 11.34
N VAL A 386 -7.07 39.62 10.97
CA VAL A 386 -5.64 39.90 11.09
C VAL A 386 -5.19 39.82 12.55
N ASP A 387 -5.92 40.45 13.47
CA ASP A 387 -5.62 40.40 14.92
C ASP A 387 -5.59 38.95 15.46
N ALA A 388 -6.56 38.13 15.05
CA ALA A 388 -6.63 36.72 15.44
C ALA A 388 -5.47 35.89 14.84
N LEU A 389 -5.02 36.24 13.64
CA LEU A 389 -3.87 35.61 13.00
C LEU A 389 -2.55 36.01 13.68
N GLU A 390 -2.38 37.29 14.02
CA GLU A 390 -1.21 37.77 14.77
C GLU A 390 -1.08 37.04 16.11
N GLN A 391 -2.18 36.93 16.86
CA GLN A 391 -2.20 36.20 18.12
C GLN A 391 -1.80 34.73 17.96
N HIS A 392 -2.20 34.10 16.85
CA HIS A 392 -1.82 32.72 16.54
C HIS A 392 -0.32 32.56 16.23
N LEU A 393 0.31 33.59 15.67
CA LEU A 393 1.72 33.61 15.26
C LEU A 393 2.68 34.03 16.39
N GLN A 394 2.22 34.77 17.40
CA GLN A 394 3.04 35.24 18.55
C GLN A 394 3.71 34.12 19.36
N THR A 395 3.26 32.88 19.20
CA THR A 395 3.84 31.71 19.89
C THR A 395 5.05 31.11 19.17
N LEU A 396 5.37 31.60 17.97
CA LEU A 396 6.45 31.07 17.16
C LEU A 396 7.77 31.77 17.52
N ASN A 397 8.81 30.98 17.81
CA ASN A 397 10.18 31.47 17.96
C ASN A 397 10.97 31.14 16.69
N LEU A 398 11.51 32.16 16.03
CA LEU A 398 12.27 32.02 14.79
C LEU A 398 13.74 32.44 14.99
N PRO A 399 14.70 31.73 14.37
CA PRO A 399 16.13 31.98 14.57
C PRO A 399 16.69 33.17 13.77
N ASP A 400 16.03 33.57 12.67
CA ASP A 400 16.51 34.64 11.79
C ASP A 400 15.44 35.71 11.59
N SER A 401 15.89 36.97 11.48
CA SER A 401 15.06 38.14 11.19
C SER A 401 15.01 38.43 9.69
N GLY A 402 13.86 38.86 9.17
CA GLY A 402 13.71 39.33 7.80
C GLY A 402 12.27 39.30 7.30
N GLU A 403 12.09 39.74 6.06
CA GLU A 403 10.78 39.87 5.44
C GLU A 403 10.40 38.58 4.68
N VAL A 404 9.19 38.06 4.92
CA VAL A 404 8.67 36.85 4.23
C VAL A 404 7.27 37.12 3.72
N VAL A 405 6.98 36.67 2.50
CA VAL A 405 5.67 36.79 1.85
C VAL A 405 5.07 35.41 1.58
N PHE A 406 3.80 35.24 1.95
CA PHE A 406 3.03 34.03 1.68
C PHE A 406 1.68 34.35 1.02
N GLU A 407 1.28 33.51 0.08
CA GLU A 407 -0.10 33.46 -0.40
C GLU A 407 -0.87 32.37 0.36
N LEU A 408 -2.00 32.76 0.96
CA LEU A 408 -2.90 31.88 1.69
C LEU A 408 -4.22 31.72 0.96
N ARG A 409 -4.68 30.47 0.82
CA ARG A 409 -6.05 30.19 0.37
C ARG A 409 -6.89 29.61 1.48
N VAL A 410 -7.99 30.27 1.81
CA VAL A 410 -8.91 29.86 2.87
C VAL A 410 -10.24 29.41 2.28
N ALA A 411 -10.77 28.30 2.80
CA ALA A 411 -12.14 27.88 2.55
C ALA A 411 -12.69 27.06 3.71
N ASN A 412 -13.97 27.28 4.05
CA ASN A 412 -14.72 26.50 5.04
C ASN A 412 -14.03 26.41 6.41
N GLY A 413 -13.52 27.54 6.91
CA GLY A 413 -12.86 27.63 8.21
C GLY A 413 -11.50 26.91 8.29
N ARG A 414 -10.84 26.68 7.15
CA ARG A 414 -9.52 26.06 7.09
C ARG A 414 -8.62 26.72 6.05
N VAL A 415 -7.32 26.72 6.34
CA VAL A 415 -6.28 27.05 5.37
C VAL A 415 -6.08 25.85 4.43
N THR A 416 -6.43 26.04 3.16
CA THR A 416 -6.35 25.02 2.12
C THR A 416 -5.00 24.99 1.43
N LEU A 417 -4.34 26.15 1.30
CA LEU A 417 -3.06 26.32 0.65
C LEU A 417 -2.23 27.40 1.35
N VAL A 418 -0.92 27.18 1.43
CA VAL A 418 0.08 28.16 1.87
C VAL A 418 1.25 28.07 0.91
N LEU A 419 1.43 29.08 0.07
CA LEU A 419 2.55 29.18 -0.89
C LEU A 419 3.51 30.27 -0.43
N TRP A 420 4.80 29.95 -0.46
CA TRP A 420 5.86 30.93 -0.19
C TRP A 420 6.20 31.63 -1.50
N ASP A 421 6.19 32.96 -1.49
CA ASP A 421 6.63 33.76 -2.64
C ASP A 421 8.14 34.03 -2.50
N GLU A 422 8.95 33.30 -3.27
CA GLU A 422 10.41 33.40 -3.22
C GLU A 422 10.94 34.73 -3.78
N ASP A 423 10.24 35.33 -4.74
CA ASP A 423 10.68 36.56 -5.40
C ASP A 423 10.33 37.80 -4.56
N ALA A 424 9.21 37.75 -3.83
CA ALA A 424 8.79 38.82 -2.93
C ALA A 424 9.38 38.72 -1.51
N SER A 425 9.98 37.59 -1.12
CA SER A 425 10.56 37.39 0.22
C SER A 425 12.04 37.78 0.29
N GLY A 426 12.38 38.65 1.23
CA GLY A 426 13.78 38.99 1.54
C GLY A 426 14.52 37.91 2.34
N LEU A 427 13.81 37.16 3.18
CA LEU A 427 14.36 36.07 3.99
C LEU A 427 14.15 34.72 3.29
N LYS A 428 15.25 34.00 3.08
CA LYS A 428 15.27 32.70 2.35
C LYS A 428 15.68 31.50 3.21
N THR A 429 15.75 31.65 4.54
CA THR A 429 16.12 30.55 5.43
C THR A 429 15.04 29.45 5.42
N PRO A 430 15.36 28.21 4.99
CA PRO A 430 14.36 27.14 4.86
C PRO A 430 13.66 26.79 6.18
N THR A 431 14.39 26.81 7.30
CA THR A 431 13.85 26.50 8.63
C THR A 431 12.79 27.52 9.08
N VAL A 432 12.99 28.80 8.77
CA VAL A 432 12.02 29.87 9.06
C VAL A 432 10.79 29.72 8.17
N ILE A 433 10.99 29.53 6.86
CA ILE A 433 9.91 29.38 5.89
C ILE A 433 9.03 28.17 6.24
N ASP A 434 9.62 27.02 6.55
CA ASP A 434 8.86 25.82 6.88
C ASP A 434 8.12 25.94 8.22
N SER A 435 8.70 26.65 9.20
CA SER A 435 8.06 26.90 10.49
C SER A 435 6.84 27.81 10.34
N LEU A 436 6.97 28.92 9.61
CA LEU A 436 5.86 29.82 9.29
C LEU A 436 4.78 29.11 8.47
N ARG A 437 5.17 28.38 7.42
CA ARG A 437 4.26 27.60 6.57
C ARG A 437 3.43 26.62 7.41
N ARG A 438 4.09 25.85 8.28
CA ARG A 438 3.40 24.89 9.15
C ARG A 438 2.43 25.58 10.10
N ARG A 439 2.84 26.71 10.70
CA ARG A 439 1.98 27.46 11.61
C ARG A 439 0.75 28.02 10.91
N LEU A 440 0.92 28.62 9.74
CA LEU A 440 -0.17 29.15 8.92
C LEU A 440 -1.14 28.04 8.50
N GLN A 441 -0.65 26.83 8.19
CA GLN A 441 -1.52 25.69 7.86
C GLN A 441 -2.39 25.21 9.05
N THR A 442 -1.94 25.43 10.28
CA THR A 442 -2.70 25.06 11.50
C THR A 442 -3.69 26.12 11.96
N TRP A 443 -3.65 27.32 11.39
CA TRP A 443 -4.55 28.40 11.74
C TRP A 443 -6.01 28.05 11.34
N GLN A 444 -6.96 28.38 12.21
CA GLN A 444 -8.39 28.13 12.01
C GLN A 444 -9.11 29.45 11.75
N PRO A 445 -9.23 29.87 10.47
CA PRO A 445 -9.95 31.09 10.12
C PRO A 445 -11.46 30.97 10.38
N PRO A 446 -12.20 32.10 10.46
CA PRO A 446 -13.65 32.12 10.52
C PRO A 446 -14.30 31.30 9.39
N GLN A 447 -15.45 30.68 9.66
CA GLN A 447 -16.11 29.76 8.71
C GLN A 447 -16.60 30.45 7.42
N ASP A 448 -16.89 31.74 7.52
CA ASP A 448 -17.34 32.62 6.46
C ASP A 448 -16.19 33.19 5.60
N LEU A 449 -14.94 33.14 6.08
CA LEU A 449 -13.78 33.60 5.32
C LEU A 449 -13.48 32.66 4.15
N ARG A 450 -13.48 33.20 2.93
CA ARG A 450 -13.20 32.44 1.70
C ARG A 450 -12.46 33.32 0.69
N GLY A 451 -11.33 32.84 0.19
CA GLY A 451 -10.54 33.61 -0.79
C GLY A 451 -9.06 33.23 -0.79
N SER A 452 -8.31 33.92 -1.65
CA SER A 452 -6.85 33.98 -1.60
C SER A 452 -6.44 35.32 -1.01
N TYR A 453 -5.42 35.32 -0.16
CA TYR A 453 -4.92 36.49 0.55
C TYR A 453 -3.39 36.48 0.52
N THR A 454 -2.80 37.65 0.38
CA THR A 454 -1.34 37.81 0.42
C THR A 454 -0.95 38.36 1.77
N LEU A 455 -0.05 37.66 2.44
CA LEU A 455 0.46 38.03 3.75
C LEU A 455 1.94 38.36 3.68
N LYS A 456 2.29 39.50 4.25
CA LYS A 456 3.66 39.98 4.37
C LYS A 456 4.04 40.07 5.84
N PHE A 457 5.10 39.39 6.23
CA PHE A 457 5.56 39.29 7.61
C PHE A 457 6.93 39.95 7.79
N GLN A 458 7.12 40.65 8.90
CA GLN A 458 8.43 41.01 9.44
C GLN A 458 8.76 40.05 10.58
N VAL A 459 9.83 39.26 10.44
CA VAL A 459 10.45 38.54 11.56
C VAL A 459 11.54 39.47 12.12
N ASN A 460 11.43 39.88 13.39
CA ASN A 460 12.26 40.97 13.94
C ASN A 460 13.51 40.53 14.67
#